data_AF-W1WGM9-F1
#
_entry.id   AF-W1WGM9-F1
#
_cell.length_a   1.000
_cell.length_b   1.000
_cell.length_c   1.000
_cell.angle_alpha   90.00
_cell.angle_beta   90.00
_cell.angle_gamma   90.00
#
_symmetry.space_group_name_H-M   'P 1'
#
loop_
_entity.id
_entity.type
_entity.pdbx_description
1 polymer ?
#
loop_
_entity_poly.entity_id
_entity_poly.type
_entity_poly.pdbx_seq_one_letter_code
_entity_poly.pdbx_strand_id
1 'polypeptide(L)' 'MDASKIIKQIMIEKNLTVKDLAEKLEMQPQSLSNKLHRNSFSLNSFIKIIDVLDCDIQIVTRENHKIFK' A
#
# COMPACT_ATOMS: atom_id res chain seq x y z
N MET A 1 0.14 5.60 -12.09
CA MET A 1 0.33 4.32 -11.36
C MET A 1 -0.85 4.17 -10.42
N ASP A 2 -1.54 3.02 -10.47
CA ASP A 2 -2.64 2.73 -9.57
C ASP A 2 -2.11 2.37 -8.17
N ALA A 3 -2.78 2.78 -7.09
CA ALA A 3 -2.37 2.49 -5.72
C ALA A 3 -2.18 0.98 -5.49
N SER A 4 -3.03 0.14 -6.10
CA SER A 4 -2.89 -1.32 -6.07
C SER A 4 -1.56 -1.82 -6.64
N LYS A 5 -1.05 -1.18 -7.69
CA LYS A 5 0.21 -1.59 -8.33
C LYS A 5 1.41 -1.26 -7.44
N ILE A 6 1.38 -0.09 -6.79
CA ILE A 6 2.41 0.32 -5.83
C ILE A 6 2.48 -0.69 -4.68
N ILE A 7 1.34 -1.03 -4.07
CA ILE A 7 1.28 -2.01 -2.98
C ILE A 7 1.85 -3.36 -3.45
N LYS A 8 1.40 -3.87 -4.60
CA LYS A 8 1.89 -5.15 -5.15
C LYS A 8 3.40 -5.13 -5.39
N GLN A 9 3.95 -4.02 -5.86
CA GLN A 9 5.37 -3.89 -6.11
C GLN A 9 6.18 -3.89 -4.81
N ILE A 10 5.74 -3.16 -3.79
CA ILE A 10 6.34 -3.19 -2.44
C ILE A 10 6.26 -4.60 -1.85
N MET A 11 5.13 -5.30 -2.02
CA MET A 11 5.00 -6.68 -1.57
C MET A 11 6.02 -7.61 -2.24
N ILE A 12 6.25 -7.45 -3.55
CA ILE A 12 7.26 -8.24 -4.28
C ILE A 12 8.67 -7.92 -3.74
N GLU A 13 9.01 -6.64 -3.56
CA GLU A 13 10.32 -6.23 -3.03
C GLU A 13 10.57 -6.76 -1.61
N LYS A 14 9.54 -6.76 -0.76
CA LYS A 14 9.60 -7.28 0.61
C LYS A 14 9.36 -8.78 0.72
N ASN A 15 9.19 -9.51 -0.39
CA ASN A 15 8.84 -10.94 -0.42
C ASN A 15 7.61 -11.29 0.45
N LEU A 16 6.63 -10.38 0.51
CA LEU A 16 5.39 -10.58 1.27
C LEU A 16 4.30 -11.15 0.37
N THR A 17 3.55 -12.11 0.88
CA THR A 17 2.37 -12.63 0.20
C THR A 17 1.12 -11.84 0.59
N VAL A 18 0.05 -12.00 -0.20
CA VAL A 18 -1.26 -11.41 0.14
C VAL A 18 -1.78 -11.94 1.48
N LYS A 19 -1.37 -13.15 1.90
CA LYS A 19 -1.73 -13.71 3.20
C LYS A 19 -1.03 -12.97 4.33
N ASP A 20 0.28 -12.76 4.23
CA ASP A 20 1.07 -12.08 5.27
C ASP A 20 0.58 -10.64 5.47
N LEU A 21 0.28 -9.95 4.38
CA LEU A 21 -0.26 -8.60 4.45
C LEU A 21 -1.68 -8.59 5.03
N ALA A 22 -2.50 -9.57 4.70
CA ALA A 22 -3.85 -9.69 5.24
C ALA A 22 -3.85 -10.02 6.74
N GLU A 23 -2.94 -10.89 7.21
CA GLU A 23 -2.74 -11.18 8.63
C GLU A 23 -2.33 -9.94 9.40
N LYS A 24 -1.35 -9.18 8.91
CA LYS A 24 -0.92 -7.93 9.54
C LYS A 24 -2.00 -6.85 9.56
N LEU A 25 -2.90 -6.84 8.58
CA LEU A 25 -4.03 -5.92 8.50
C LEU A 25 -5.28 -6.42 9.26
N GLU A 26 -5.20 -7.58 9.91
CA GLU A 26 -6.34 -8.26 10.54
C GLU A 26 -7.54 -8.43 9.59
N MET A 27 -7.24 -8.68 8.31
CA MET A 27 -8.23 -8.80 7.25
C MET A 27 -8.21 -10.20 6.63
N GLN A 28 -9.36 -10.59 6.06
CA GLN A 28 -9.41 -11.80 5.24
C GLN A 28 -8.60 -11.62 3.94
N PRO A 29 -7.71 -12.56 3.56
CA PRO A 29 -6.90 -12.47 2.34
C PRO A 29 -7.75 -12.22 1.08
N GLN A 30 -8.94 -12.81 1.02
CA GLN A 30 -9.87 -12.64 -0.09
C GLN A 30 -10.48 -11.22 -0.13
N SER A 31 -10.75 -10.62 1.03
CA SER A 31 -11.16 -9.21 1.11
C SER A 31 -10.05 -8.27 0.68
N LEU A 32 -8.80 -8.53 1.07
CA LEU A 32 -7.65 -7.75 0.64
C LEU A 32 -7.42 -7.87 -0.87
N SER A 33 -7.47 -9.09 -1.42
CA SER A 33 -7.33 -9.34 -2.85
C SER A 33 -8.44 -8.65 -3.67
N ASN A 34 -9.68 -8.69 -3.19
CA ASN A 34 -10.80 -7.98 -3.80
C ASN A 34 -10.63 -6.46 -3.75
N LYS A 35 -10.17 -5.90 -2.62
CA LYS A 35 -9.82 -4.47 -2.53
C LYS A 35 -8.71 -4.11 -3.51
N LEU A 36 -7.66 -4.93 -3.57
CA LEU A 36 -6.53 -4.75 -4.48
C LEU A 36 -6.95 -4.77 -5.95
N HIS A 37 -7.87 -5.67 -6.31
CA HIS A 37 -8.41 -5.77 -7.65
C HIS A 37 -9.36 -4.61 -8.00
N ARG A 38 -10.25 -4.21 -7.08
CA ARG A 38 -11.25 -3.16 -7.32
C ARG A 38 -10.67 -1.74 -7.26
N ASN A 39 -9.41 -1.59 -6.84
CA ASN A 39 -8.73 -0.29 -6.68
C ASN A 39 -9.55 0.72 -5.85
N SER A 40 -10.39 0.21 -4.94
CA SER A 40 -11.41 0.99 -4.24
C SER A 40 -10.98 1.38 -2.83
N PHE A 41 -9.69 1.66 -2.63
CA PHE A 41 -9.19 2.06 -1.33
C PHE A 41 -9.26 3.57 -1.18
N SER A 42 -9.74 4.00 -0.02
CA SER A 42 -9.52 5.37 0.44
C SER A 42 -8.03 5.59 0.72
N LEU A 43 -7.60 6.85 0.66
CA LEU A 43 -6.22 7.26 0.96
C LEU A 43 -5.79 6.79 2.36
N ASN A 44 -6.69 6.83 3.35
CA ASN A 44 -6.44 6.27 4.69
C ASN A 44 -6.18 4.75 4.68
N SER A 45 -6.89 4.00 3.83
CA SER A 45 -6.64 2.55 3.70
C SER A 45 -5.27 2.29 3.09
N PHE A 46 -4.87 3.12 2.11
CA PHE A 46 -3.54 3.03 1.51
C PHE A 46 -2.45 3.34 2.54
N ILE A 47 -2.57 4.44 3.30
CA ILE A 47 -1.62 4.80 4.37
C ILE A 47 -1.45 3.66 5.35
N LYS A 48 -2.56 3.07 5.84
CA LYS A 48 -2.49 1.92 6.76
C LYS A 48 -1.76 0.71 6.18
N ILE A 49 -1.98 0.41 4.91
CA ILE A 49 -1.29 -0.70 4.24
C ILE A 49 0.21 -0.42 4.17
N ILE A 50 0.59 0.80 3.80
CA ILE A 50 1.99 1.22 3.67
C ILE A 50 2.70 1.23 5.04
N ASP A 51 2.01 1.70 6.09
CA ASP A 51 2.47 1.67 7.48
C ASP A 51 2.71 0.22 7.96
N VAL A 52 1.76 -0.69 7.71
CA VAL A 52 1.90 -2.13 8.01
C VAL A 52 3.02 -2.79 7.22
N LEU A 53 3.28 -2.30 6.00
CA LEU A 53 4.39 -2.72 5.17
C LEU A 53 5.72 -2.12 5.63
N ASP A 54 5.77 -1.33 6.70
CA ASP A 54 6.96 -0.67 7.21
C ASP A 54 7.62 0.21 6.13
N CYS A 55 6.81 1.11 5.57
CA CYS A 55 7.17 2.02 4.51
C CYS A 55 6.71 3.44 4.84
N ASP A 56 7.50 4.43 4.45
CA ASP A 56 7.15 5.86 4.59
C ASP A 56 6.49 6.39 3.32
N ILE A 57 5.49 7.25 3.50
CA ILE A 57 4.89 8.02 2.41
C ILE A 57 5.54 9.40 2.38
N GLN A 58 6.01 9.81 1.21
CA GLN A 58 6.57 11.15 1.00
C GLN A 58 5.80 11.87 -0.10
N ILE A 59 5.46 13.13 0.17
CA ILE A 59 4.86 14.02 -0.81
C ILE A 59 5.95 14.95 -1.31
N VAL A 60 6.17 14.94 -2.63
CA VAL A 60 7.23 15.73 -3.27
C VAL A 60 6.61 16.72 -4.25
N THR A 61 6.94 18.00 -4.09
CA THR A 61 6.53 19.03 -5.07
C THR A 61 7.31 18.91 -6.37
N ARG A 62 6.63 19.08 -7.50
CA ARG A 62 7.25 18.92 -8.83
C ARG A 62 8.20 20.06 -9.20
N GLU A 63 7.99 21.26 -8.66
CA GLU A 63 8.77 22.43 -9.05
C GLU A 63 10.15 22.48 -8.39
N ASN A 64 10.24 22.08 -7.13
CA ASN A 64 11.43 22.26 -6.30
C ASN A 64 11.84 20.98 -5.56
N HIS A 65 11.23 19.83 -5.87
CA HIS A 65 11.52 18.54 -5.25
C HIS A 65 11.51 18.59 -3.71
N LYS A 66 10.71 19.48 -3.14
CA LYS A 66 10.64 19.67 -1.70
C LYS A 66 9.84 18.52 -1.11
N ILE A 67 10.45 17.82 -0.17
CA ILE A 67 9.84 16.69 0.54
C ILE A 67 9.03 17.24 1.71
N PHE A 68 7.75 16.91 1.73
CA PHE A 68 6.89 17.11 2.88
C PHE A 68 6.82 15.78 3.63
N LYS A 69 7.39 15.79 4.83
CA LYS A 69 7.34 14.69 5.79
C LYS A 69 6.16 14.90 6.73
#